data_AF-A0A1G8LD36-F1
#
_entry.id   AF-A0A1G8LD36-F1
#
_cell.length_a   1.000
_cell.length_b   1.000
_cell.length_c   1.000
_cell.angle_alpha   90.00
_cell.angle_beta   90.00
_cell.angle_gamma   90.00
#
_symmetry.space_group_name_H-M   'P 1'
#
loop_
_entity.id
_entity.type
_entity.pdbx_description
1 polymer ?
#
loop_
_entity_poly.entity_id
_entity_poly.type
_entity_poly.pdbx_seq_one_letter_code
_entity_poly.pdbx_strand_id
1 'polypeptide(L)'
;MRTFMTLCASALVLAACDTTGLDLDMRDLGQGFDTTSALQPVTAPKPQPDARGVISYPSYQVALARRGDTPAEVAGRIGMSADDLARYNGIPVDAVLNEGEVLALPRRVAESTSLPATGGVDIATLAGDAINRASPAAAPAAGTISTQVGEEPVRHKVEAGETAYSIARLYGVSAKSIADWNGLGPDLSVRQGQYLLIPVVVAQPASPETETSTTEPGEGSPTPTPPSASEPLPDEDTVPLATDTGEASGVPESPDLGADATVAASNSARMSMPVQGSIVRDFRKGKNDGIDISASRGASVSAAAAGTVAAITEDTDQVPILVLRHEGGLLTVYANVDNLKVQKGQSVSRGQVIATVRASDNPYLHFEVRDGVEAVDPSDYLK
;
A
#
# COMPACT_ATOMS: atom_id res chain seq x y z
N MET A 1 53.58 49.35 4.43
CA MET A 1 52.73 48.35 5.10
C MET A 1 51.56 48.09 4.17
N ARG A 2 51.67 47.20 3.17
CA ARG A 2 51.58 45.72 3.25
C ARG A 2 50.28 45.26 3.93
N THR A 3 49.58 44.39 3.20
CA THR A 3 48.37 43.60 3.53
C THR A 3 47.04 44.33 3.65
N PHE A 4 46.41 44.65 2.51
CA PHE A 4 44.94 44.75 2.37
C PHE A 4 44.55 44.71 0.87
N MET A 5 44.95 43.65 0.16
CA MET A 5 44.60 43.47 -1.24
C MET A 5 44.62 41.98 -1.58
N THR A 6 43.64 41.23 -1.06
CA THR A 6 43.26 39.88 -1.53
C THR A 6 42.02 39.41 -0.74
N LEU A 7 40.85 40.02 -0.99
CA LEU A 7 39.57 39.44 -0.54
C LEU A 7 38.39 39.96 -1.38
N CYS A 8 38.48 39.89 -2.71
CA CYS A 8 37.39 40.28 -3.62
C CYS A 8 37.17 39.30 -4.79
N ALA A 9 37.54 38.04 -4.65
CA ALA A 9 37.35 37.05 -5.72
C ALA A 9 36.86 35.70 -5.19
N SER A 10 35.75 35.67 -4.45
CA SER A 10 35.09 34.43 -4.01
C SER A 10 33.60 34.62 -3.69
N ALA A 11 32.85 35.35 -4.53
CA ALA A 11 31.42 35.61 -4.31
C ALA A 11 30.60 35.46 -5.61
N LEU A 12 30.88 34.41 -6.40
CA LEU A 12 30.19 34.19 -7.68
C LEU A 12 30.10 32.71 -8.06
N VAL A 13 29.69 31.83 -7.12
CA VAL A 13 29.18 30.48 -7.45
C VAL A 13 28.20 30.04 -6.36
N LEU A 14 26.99 30.61 -6.32
CA LEU A 14 25.85 30.06 -5.54
C LEU A 14 24.53 30.71 -6.04
N ALA A 15 24.24 30.51 -7.33
CA ALA A 15 22.96 30.83 -7.94
C ALA A 15 22.68 29.80 -9.04
N ALA A 16 22.53 28.54 -8.65
CA ALA A 16 22.11 27.46 -9.54
C ALA A 16 21.50 26.32 -8.69
N CYS A 17 20.42 26.63 -7.97
CA CYS A 17 19.50 25.67 -7.36
C CYS A 17 18.13 26.36 -7.21
N ASP A 18 17.63 26.91 -8.31
CA ASP A 18 16.22 27.28 -8.43
C ASP A 18 15.66 26.48 -9.59
N THR A 19 15.32 25.21 -9.33
CA THR A 19 14.55 24.35 -10.24
C THR A 19 13.06 24.51 -9.95
N THR A 20 12.61 25.74 -9.79
CA THR A 20 11.20 26.09 -9.83
C THR A 20 10.85 26.40 -11.30
N GLY A 21 10.27 25.42 -11.99
CA GLY A 21 9.53 25.68 -13.25
C GLY A 21 10.01 25.01 -14.53
N LEU A 22 10.93 24.04 -14.49
CA LEU A 22 11.24 23.21 -15.66
C LEU A 22 11.02 21.73 -15.31
N ASP A 23 9.78 21.28 -15.47
CA ASP A 23 9.45 19.86 -15.54
C ASP A 23 9.97 19.31 -16.88
N LEU A 24 11.13 18.64 -16.84
CA LEU A 24 11.76 17.99 -17.99
C LEU A 24 10.92 16.86 -18.59
N ASP A 25 9.84 16.45 -17.93
CA ASP A 25 8.92 15.40 -18.40
C ASP A 25 7.67 15.96 -19.09
N MET A 26 7.55 17.30 -19.24
CA MET A 26 6.39 17.94 -19.89
C MET A 26 5.02 17.47 -19.37
N ARG A 27 4.91 16.94 -18.14
CA ARG A 27 3.65 16.41 -17.58
C ARG A 27 2.70 17.52 -17.13
N ASP A 28 3.23 18.72 -16.91
CA ASP A 28 2.46 19.88 -16.46
C ASP A 28 1.98 20.79 -17.61
N LEU A 29 2.14 20.37 -18.87
CA LEU A 29 1.56 21.07 -20.04
C LEU A 29 0.06 20.79 -20.14
N GLY A 30 -0.69 21.41 -19.24
CA GLY A 30 -2.15 21.45 -19.24
C GLY A 30 -2.75 20.69 -18.08
N GLN A 31 -2.66 21.26 -16.87
CA GLN A 31 -3.52 20.96 -15.71
C GLN A 31 -4.03 19.51 -15.73
N GLY A 32 -3.06 18.59 -15.67
CA GLY A 32 -3.28 17.18 -15.97
C GLY A 32 -4.44 16.63 -15.15
N PHE A 33 -5.17 15.69 -15.75
CA PHE A 33 -6.22 14.87 -15.15
C PHE A 33 -5.68 14.00 -14.00
N ASP A 34 -5.11 14.63 -12.97
CA ASP A 34 -4.59 13.97 -11.78
C ASP A 34 -5.74 13.79 -10.79
N THR A 35 -6.47 12.69 -10.95
CA THR A 35 -7.55 12.30 -10.05
C THR A 35 -7.04 11.67 -8.76
N THR A 36 -5.72 11.62 -8.53
CA THR A 36 -5.09 11.03 -7.34
C THR A 36 -5.58 11.72 -6.05
N SER A 37 -5.85 13.02 -6.11
CA SER A 37 -6.37 13.78 -4.96
C SER A 37 -7.86 13.50 -4.68
N ALA A 38 -8.62 13.10 -5.70
CA ALA A 38 -10.07 12.85 -5.58
C ALA A 38 -10.41 11.45 -5.05
N LEU A 39 -9.45 10.52 -5.04
CA LEU A 39 -9.65 9.11 -4.65
C LEU A 39 -9.11 8.76 -3.25
N GLN A 40 -8.52 9.69 -2.51
CA GLN A 40 -8.07 9.41 -1.15
C GLN A 40 -9.20 9.70 -0.15
N PRO A 41 -9.67 8.71 0.62
CA PRO A 41 -10.64 8.98 1.67
C PRO A 41 -10.01 9.96 2.66
N VAL A 42 -10.64 11.12 2.81
CA VAL A 42 -10.20 12.12 3.76
C VAL A 42 -10.45 11.56 5.15
N THR A 43 -9.37 11.39 5.90
CA THR A 43 -9.45 10.96 7.29
C THR A 43 -9.58 12.19 8.17
N ALA A 44 -10.32 12.07 9.27
CA ALA A 44 -10.34 13.15 10.26
C ALA A 44 -8.90 13.46 10.73
N PRO A 45 -8.58 14.69 11.17
CA PRO A 45 -7.30 14.96 11.80
C PRO A 45 -7.20 14.29 13.17
N LYS A 46 -6.02 13.77 13.52
CA LYS A 46 -5.73 13.22 14.84
C LYS A 46 -5.87 14.34 15.91
N PRO A 47 -6.59 14.10 17.02
CA PRO A 47 -6.72 15.08 18.10
C PRO A 47 -5.37 15.50 18.70
N GLN A 48 -5.30 16.73 19.21
CA GLN A 48 -4.10 17.22 19.88
C GLN A 48 -3.93 16.57 21.27
N PRO A 49 -2.73 16.09 21.62
CA PRO A 49 -2.45 15.53 22.93
C PRO A 49 -2.35 16.60 24.02
N ASP A 50 -2.49 16.17 25.28
CA ASP A 50 -2.22 17.01 26.45
C ASP A 50 -0.71 17.34 26.60
N ALA A 51 -0.34 18.14 27.60
CA ALA A 51 1.06 18.51 27.87
C ALA A 51 1.98 17.31 28.14
N ARG A 52 1.42 16.16 28.54
CA ARG A 52 2.13 14.89 28.78
C ARG A 52 2.11 13.98 27.55
N GLY A 53 1.50 14.38 26.45
CA GLY A 53 1.39 13.56 25.25
C GLY A 53 0.19 12.60 25.25
N VAL A 54 -0.77 12.72 26.18
CA VAL A 54 -1.92 11.81 26.28
C VAL A 54 -3.09 12.32 25.44
N ILE A 55 -3.68 11.44 24.63
CA ILE A 55 -4.95 11.67 23.95
C ILE A 55 -6.01 10.81 24.63
N SER A 56 -7.11 11.45 25.03
CA SER A 56 -8.22 10.79 25.71
C SER A 56 -9.42 10.62 24.79
N TYR A 57 -9.86 9.37 24.65
CA TYR A 57 -11.10 8.98 23.97
C TYR A 57 -12.15 8.51 24.99
N PRO A 58 -13.42 8.41 24.60
CA PRO A 58 -14.48 7.92 25.48
C PRO A 58 -14.22 6.51 26.03
N SER A 59 -13.60 5.61 25.27
CA SER A 59 -13.37 4.23 25.74
C SER A 59 -11.92 3.95 26.17
N TYR A 60 -10.92 4.61 25.58
CA TYR A 60 -9.51 4.38 25.93
C TYR A 60 -8.66 5.68 25.95
N GLN A 61 -7.41 5.55 26.36
CA GLN A 61 -6.41 6.61 26.28
C GLN A 61 -5.15 6.07 25.59
N VAL A 62 -4.43 6.95 24.90
CA VAL A 62 -3.15 6.66 24.26
C VAL A 62 -2.13 7.73 24.62
N ALA A 63 -0.85 7.38 24.64
CA ALA A 63 0.25 8.32 24.81
C ALA A 63 1.07 8.41 23.52
N LEU A 64 1.47 9.62 23.15
CA LEU A 64 2.40 9.87 22.04
C LEU A 64 3.83 9.92 22.56
N ALA A 65 4.71 9.22 21.87
CA ALA A 65 6.15 9.31 22.05
C ALA A 65 6.69 10.61 21.44
N ARG A 66 7.70 11.20 22.07
CA ARG A 66 8.52 12.26 21.48
C ARG A 66 9.73 11.64 20.81
N ARG A 67 10.44 12.42 20.00
CA ARG A 67 11.62 11.96 19.26
C ARG A 67 12.67 11.36 20.20
N GLY A 68 12.94 10.07 20.03
CA GLY A 68 13.93 9.34 20.81
C GLY A 68 13.46 8.92 22.21
N ASP A 69 12.17 9.09 22.53
CA ASP A 69 11.61 8.59 23.79
C ASP A 69 11.73 7.06 23.87
N THR A 70 11.90 6.57 25.09
CA THR A 70 11.72 5.16 25.45
C THR A 70 10.38 4.95 26.18
N PRO A 71 9.82 3.71 26.21
CA PRO A 71 8.65 3.42 27.02
C PRO A 71 8.80 3.83 28.49
N ALA A 72 10.02 3.73 29.04
CA ALA A 72 10.32 4.21 30.39
C ALA A 72 10.11 5.72 30.56
N GLU A 73 10.55 6.53 29.60
CA GLU A 73 10.40 7.99 29.63
C GLU A 73 8.94 8.41 29.42
N VAL A 74 8.23 7.74 28.51
CA VAL A 74 6.78 7.96 28.32
C VAL A 74 6.01 7.61 29.59
N ALA A 75 6.32 6.46 30.20
CA ALA A 75 5.69 6.01 31.44
C ALA A 75 5.96 6.98 32.60
N GLY A 76 7.19 7.47 32.74
CA GLY A 76 7.56 8.49 33.72
C GLY A 76 6.78 9.80 33.53
N ARG A 77 6.59 10.23 32.28
CA ARG A 77 5.83 11.44 31.94
C ARG A 77 4.35 11.35 32.31
N ILE A 78 3.75 10.17 32.22
CA ILE A 78 2.31 9.95 32.49
C ILE A 78 2.04 9.37 33.89
N GLY A 79 3.07 9.06 34.68
CA GLY A 79 2.95 8.47 36.02
C GLY A 79 2.55 6.99 36.00
N MET A 80 3.00 6.21 35.01
CA MET A 80 2.72 4.78 34.87
C MET A 80 3.97 3.92 35.07
N SER A 81 3.79 2.62 35.33
CA SER A 81 4.87 1.63 35.33
C SER A 81 5.40 1.41 33.91
N ALA A 82 6.71 1.52 33.74
CA ALA A 82 7.38 1.31 32.46
C ALA A 82 7.20 -0.14 31.97
N ASP A 83 7.37 -1.13 32.86
CA ASP A 83 7.14 -2.54 32.55
C ASP A 83 5.72 -2.81 32.07
N ASP A 84 4.71 -2.23 32.73
CA ASP A 84 3.32 -2.47 32.37
C ASP A 84 2.98 -1.85 31.02
N LEU A 85 3.46 -0.63 30.77
CA LEU A 85 3.27 0.06 29.49
C LEU A 85 3.95 -0.70 28.35
N ALA A 86 5.19 -1.13 28.56
CA ALA A 86 6.00 -1.84 27.58
C ALA A 86 5.38 -3.23 27.26
N ARG A 87 5.02 -4.01 28.29
CA ARG A 87 4.36 -5.31 28.13
C ARG A 87 3.01 -5.20 27.43
N TYR A 88 2.22 -4.18 27.75
CA TYR A 88 0.91 -3.98 27.11
C TYR A 88 1.04 -3.71 25.61
N ASN A 89 2.08 -2.98 25.19
CA ASN A 89 2.32 -2.63 23.79
C ASN A 89 3.24 -3.61 23.04
N GLY A 90 3.71 -4.68 23.70
CA GLY A 90 4.58 -5.69 23.07
C GLY A 90 5.97 -5.18 22.71
N ILE A 91 6.48 -4.18 23.44
CA ILE A 91 7.78 -3.53 23.18
C ILE A 91 8.71 -3.67 24.39
N PRO A 92 10.04 -3.74 24.20
CA PRO A 92 10.96 -3.74 25.33
C PRO A 92 11.02 -2.35 25.99
N VAL A 93 11.31 -2.30 27.30
CA VAL A 93 11.25 -1.07 28.11
C VAL A 93 12.25 0.00 27.65
N ASP A 94 13.34 -0.42 27.02
CA ASP A 94 14.43 0.38 26.47
C ASP A 94 14.33 0.59 24.95
N ALA A 95 13.21 0.20 24.32
CA ALA A 95 12.97 0.43 22.90
C ALA A 95 13.04 1.93 22.57
N VAL A 96 13.74 2.28 21.50
CA VAL A 96 13.69 3.65 20.95
C VAL A 96 12.41 3.79 20.11
N LEU A 97 11.55 4.72 20.51
CA LEU A 97 10.28 5.00 19.86
C LEU A 97 10.45 6.06 18.77
N ASN A 98 9.62 5.96 17.73
CA ASN A 98 9.54 6.98 16.70
C ASN A 98 8.84 8.23 17.25
N GLU A 99 9.15 9.38 16.66
CA GLU A 99 8.46 10.62 16.99
C GLU A 99 6.97 10.52 16.61
N GLY A 100 6.07 10.80 17.56
CA GLY A 100 4.63 10.69 17.37
C GLY A 100 4.09 9.25 17.47
N GLU A 101 4.94 8.27 17.78
CA GLU A 101 4.52 6.88 17.94
C GLU A 101 3.46 6.74 19.03
N VAL A 102 2.39 6.01 18.74
CA VAL A 102 1.26 5.85 19.66
C VAL A 102 1.44 4.60 20.50
N LEU A 103 1.41 4.78 21.83
CA LEU A 103 1.36 3.72 22.82
C LEU A 103 -0.03 3.66 23.44
N ALA A 104 -0.66 2.50 23.38
CA ALA A 104 -1.92 2.27 24.04
C ALA A 104 -1.72 2.16 25.56
N LEU A 105 -2.63 2.74 26.34
CA LEU A 105 -2.54 2.69 27.80
C LEU A 105 -3.35 1.52 28.36
N PRO A 106 -2.78 0.68 29.24
CA PRO A 106 -3.50 -0.44 29.88
C PRO A 106 -4.59 0.03 30.85
N ARG A 107 -4.45 1.25 31.37
CA ARG A 107 -5.41 1.90 32.28
C ARG A 107 -5.42 3.40 32.04
N ARG A 108 -6.53 4.05 32.39
CA ARG A 108 -6.65 5.51 32.33
C ARG A 108 -5.69 6.17 33.33
N VAL A 109 -5.04 7.25 32.90
CA VAL A 109 -4.25 8.15 33.72
C VAL A 109 -5.10 9.38 34.07
N ALA A 110 -4.84 9.98 35.24
CA ALA A 110 -5.53 11.19 35.67
C ALA A 110 -5.35 12.29 34.61
N GLU A 111 -6.45 12.88 34.17
CA GLU A 111 -6.46 13.93 33.14
C GLU A 111 -6.00 15.24 33.75
N SER A 112 -4.99 15.86 33.16
CA SER A 112 -4.59 17.21 33.53
C SER A 112 -5.60 18.19 32.94
N THR A 113 -6.32 18.91 33.80
CA THR A 113 -7.27 19.95 33.41
C THR A 113 -6.49 21.13 32.81
N SER A 114 -6.38 21.20 31.49
CA SER A 114 -5.86 22.41 30.83
C SER A 114 -6.97 23.45 30.79
N LEU A 115 -6.78 24.54 31.55
CA LEU A 115 -7.52 25.78 31.28
C LEU A 115 -7.07 26.31 29.90
N PRO A 116 -7.98 26.81 29.06
CA PRO A 116 -7.59 27.38 27.77
C PRO A 116 -6.65 28.56 28.01
N ALA A 117 -5.45 28.47 27.45
CA ALA A 117 -4.48 29.57 27.44
C ALA A 117 -4.95 30.65 26.46
N THR A 118 -5.91 31.48 26.88
CA THR A 118 -6.02 32.84 26.38
C THR A 118 -4.85 33.64 26.94
N GLY A 119 -4.02 34.18 26.06
CA GLY A 119 -2.78 34.88 26.41
C GLY A 119 -2.98 36.06 27.37
N GLY A 120 -1.92 36.33 28.14
CA GLY A 120 -1.80 37.46 29.05
C GLY A 120 -1.99 37.06 30.51
N VAL A 121 -0.89 36.72 31.21
CA VAL A 121 -0.90 36.61 32.67
C VAL A 121 -0.77 38.03 33.24
N ASP A 122 -1.90 38.66 33.54
CA ASP A 122 -1.93 39.90 34.32
C ASP A 122 -1.77 39.56 35.81
N ILE A 123 -0.63 39.97 36.37
CA ILE A 123 -0.20 39.60 37.72
C ILE A 123 -1.13 40.22 38.79
N ALA A 124 -1.88 41.27 38.42
CA ALA A 124 -2.85 41.94 39.27
C ALA A 124 -4.15 41.14 39.49
N THR A 125 -4.61 40.37 38.50
CA THR A 125 -5.79 39.50 38.64
C THR A 125 -5.49 38.23 39.43
N LEU A 126 -4.26 37.71 39.35
CA LEU A 126 -3.82 36.54 40.12
C LEU A 126 -3.80 36.79 41.64
N ALA A 127 -3.63 38.04 42.08
CA ALA A 127 -3.71 38.41 43.50
C ALA A 127 -5.16 38.59 44.00
N GLY A 128 -6.10 38.96 43.12
CA GLY A 128 -7.53 39.10 43.47
C GLY A 128 -8.22 37.76 43.72
N ASP A 129 -7.90 36.75 42.92
CA ASP A 129 -8.53 35.42 42.99
C ASP A 129 -8.07 34.58 44.19
N ALA A 130 -6.95 34.95 44.82
CA ALA A 130 -6.49 34.33 46.07
C ALA A 130 -7.28 34.83 47.29
N ILE A 131 -7.73 36.09 47.27
CA ILE A 131 -8.49 36.70 48.37
C ILE A 131 -9.96 36.26 48.33
N ASN A 132 -10.54 36.06 47.14
CA ASN A 132 -11.92 35.60 46.98
C ASN A 132 -12.14 34.11 47.34
N ARG A 133 -11.06 33.33 47.56
CA ARG A 133 -11.13 31.89 47.88
C ARG A 133 -11.32 31.59 49.38
N ALA A 134 -11.43 32.61 50.22
CA ALA A 134 -11.63 32.48 51.67
C ALA A 134 -13.10 32.50 52.13
N SER A 135 -14.09 32.42 51.22
CA SER A 135 -15.51 32.32 51.57
C SER A 135 -16.10 30.96 51.18
N PRO A 136 -16.78 30.22 52.09
CA PRO A 136 -17.29 28.90 51.77
C PRO A 136 -18.73 29.00 51.28
N ALA A 137 -18.94 29.04 49.96
CA ALA A 137 -20.14 28.55 49.26
C ALA A 137 -20.16 29.02 47.80
N ALA A 138 -19.54 28.25 46.91
CA ALA A 138 -20.01 28.02 45.55
C ALA A 138 -19.11 26.93 44.95
N ALA A 139 -19.69 25.83 44.51
CA ALA A 139 -18.99 24.78 43.78
C ALA A 139 -18.25 25.40 42.58
N PRO A 140 -16.97 25.05 42.32
CA PRO A 140 -16.27 25.59 41.17
C PRO A 140 -16.98 25.12 39.90
N ALA A 141 -17.27 26.08 39.02
CA ALA A 141 -17.73 25.80 37.67
C ALA A 141 -16.74 24.81 37.02
N ALA A 142 -17.26 23.67 36.61
CA ALA A 142 -16.51 22.61 35.97
C ALA A 142 -15.74 23.20 34.77
N GLY A 143 -14.41 23.13 34.84
CA GLY A 143 -13.58 23.33 33.66
C GLY A 143 -14.05 22.36 32.57
N THR A 144 -14.19 22.87 31.34
CA THR A 144 -14.57 22.08 30.17
C THR A 144 -13.67 20.87 30.04
N ILE A 145 -14.22 19.70 30.38
CA ILE A 145 -13.62 18.40 30.17
C ILE A 145 -13.57 18.21 28.65
N SER A 146 -12.39 18.22 28.04
CA SER A 146 -12.23 17.90 26.62
C SER A 146 -12.24 16.39 26.41
N THR A 147 -13.33 15.73 26.84
CA THR A 147 -13.65 14.39 26.34
C THR A 147 -14.12 14.59 24.91
N GLN A 148 -13.34 14.12 23.94
CA GLN A 148 -13.66 14.28 22.53
C GLN A 148 -14.99 13.59 22.21
N VAL A 149 -15.97 14.36 21.73
CA VAL A 149 -17.27 13.87 21.26
C VAL A 149 -17.18 13.79 19.73
N GLY A 150 -16.93 12.60 19.23
CA GLY A 150 -16.78 12.28 17.80
C GLY A 150 -16.72 10.77 17.61
N GLU A 151 -16.84 10.31 16.36
CA GLU A 151 -16.71 8.89 16.03
C GLU A 151 -15.30 8.42 16.41
N GLU A 152 -15.23 7.47 17.36
CA GLU A 152 -13.97 7.08 18.00
C GLU A 152 -13.11 6.26 17.03
N PRO A 153 -11.82 6.59 16.85
CA PRO A 153 -10.93 5.79 16.03
C PRO A 153 -10.89 4.34 16.52
N VAL A 154 -10.98 3.39 15.61
CA VAL A 154 -10.94 1.97 15.96
C VAL A 154 -9.51 1.61 16.37
N ARG A 155 -9.35 1.00 17.55
CA ARG A 155 -8.06 0.47 17.98
C ARG A 155 -7.90 -0.97 17.51
N HIS A 156 -6.95 -1.20 16.61
CA HIS A 156 -6.62 -2.51 16.08
C HIS A 156 -5.31 -3.02 16.73
N LYS A 157 -5.27 -4.30 17.09
CA LYS A 157 -4.05 -4.96 17.59
C LYS A 157 -3.47 -5.81 16.48
N VAL A 158 -2.25 -5.50 16.06
CA VAL A 158 -1.57 -6.19 14.96
C VAL A 158 -1.37 -7.66 15.30
N GLU A 159 -1.91 -8.53 14.46
CA GLU A 159 -1.75 -9.98 14.51
C GLU A 159 -0.51 -10.44 13.73
N ALA A 160 -0.18 -11.73 13.84
CA ALA A 160 0.98 -12.30 13.15
C ALA A 160 0.76 -12.25 11.63
N GLY A 161 1.71 -11.64 10.91
CA GLY A 161 1.68 -11.57 9.44
C GLY A 161 0.91 -10.37 8.87
N GLU A 162 0.32 -9.52 9.72
CA GLU A 162 -0.30 -8.29 9.26
C GLU A 162 0.74 -7.19 8.99
N THR A 163 0.44 -6.34 8.03
CA THR A 163 1.24 -5.18 7.64
C THR A 163 0.36 -3.92 7.66
N ALA A 164 0.98 -2.72 7.71
CA ALA A 164 0.22 -1.47 7.57
C ALA A 164 -0.67 -1.46 6.32
N TYR A 165 -0.25 -2.13 5.23
CA TYR A 165 -1.02 -2.24 3.99
C TYR A 165 -2.20 -3.20 4.08
N SER A 166 -2.05 -4.36 4.71
CA SER A 166 -3.17 -5.30 4.87
C SER A 166 -4.23 -4.73 5.81
N ILE A 167 -3.80 -4.08 6.89
CA ILE A 167 -4.69 -3.40 7.85
C ILE A 167 -5.40 -2.22 7.18
N ALA A 168 -4.67 -1.41 6.40
CA ALA A 168 -5.26 -0.33 5.61
C ALA A 168 -6.41 -0.82 4.71
N ARG A 169 -6.19 -1.92 3.97
CA ARG A 169 -7.21 -2.54 3.12
C ARG A 169 -8.40 -3.08 3.91
N LEU A 170 -8.15 -3.68 5.08
CA LEU A 170 -9.20 -4.21 5.95
C LEU A 170 -10.18 -3.12 6.40
N TYR A 171 -9.66 -1.93 6.71
CA TYR A 171 -10.46 -0.81 7.23
C TYR A 171 -10.81 0.26 6.18
N GLY A 172 -10.44 0.06 4.91
CA GLY A 172 -10.75 1.01 3.83
C GLY A 172 -10.05 2.37 3.98
N VAL A 173 -8.90 2.43 4.67
CA VAL A 173 -8.09 3.64 4.85
C VAL A 173 -6.77 3.51 4.08
N SER A 174 -6.07 4.62 3.83
CA SER A 174 -4.74 4.54 3.22
C SER A 174 -3.67 4.15 4.25
N ALA A 175 -2.70 3.33 3.84
CA ALA A 175 -1.57 2.94 4.70
C ALA A 175 -0.78 4.16 5.21
N LYS A 176 -0.71 5.22 4.39
CA LYS A 176 -0.14 6.50 4.79
C LYS A 176 -0.94 7.19 5.89
N SER A 177 -2.27 7.19 5.83
CA SER A 177 -3.09 7.75 6.91
C SER A 177 -2.87 7.00 8.23
N ILE A 178 -2.77 5.67 8.20
CA ILE A 178 -2.42 4.87 9.39
C ILE A 178 -1.03 5.29 9.91
N ALA A 179 -0.06 5.48 9.02
CA ALA A 179 1.28 5.90 9.38
C ALA A 179 1.30 7.25 10.09
N ASP A 180 0.65 8.24 9.49
CA ASP A 180 0.60 9.62 9.98
C ASP A 180 -0.15 9.67 11.33
N TRP A 181 -1.17 8.83 11.51
CA TRP A 181 -1.91 8.72 12.78
C TRP A 181 -1.13 8.01 13.89
N ASN A 182 -0.27 7.05 13.56
CA ASN A 182 0.42 6.21 14.55
C ASN A 182 1.90 6.53 14.71
N GLY A 183 2.43 7.50 13.97
CA GLY A 183 3.86 7.84 13.97
C GLY A 183 4.73 6.71 13.41
N LEU A 184 4.23 5.97 12.42
CA LEU A 184 5.03 4.91 11.78
C LEU A 184 6.14 5.55 10.92
N GLY A 185 7.29 4.89 10.89
CA GLY A 185 8.42 5.29 10.06
C GLY A 185 8.11 5.25 8.56
N PRO A 186 9.02 5.74 7.70
CA PRO A 186 8.85 5.75 6.24
C PRO A 186 8.77 4.34 5.64
N ASP A 187 9.21 3.33 6.38
CA ASP A 187 9.14 1.91 6.03
C ASP A 187 7.76 1.29 6.35
N LEU A 188 6.89 2.01 7.05
CA LEU A 188 5.57 1.55 7.50
C LEU A 188 5.64 0.23 8.27
N SER A 189 6.73 0.04 9.03
CA SER A 189 6.95 -1.15 9.82
C SER A 189 5.94 -1.23 10.97
N VAL A 190 5.35 -2.40 11.17
CA VAL A 190 4.43 -2.70 12.26
C VAL A 190 4.92 -3.94 12.99
N ARG A 191 4.73 -3.98 14.31
CA ARG A 191 5.17 -5.08 15.16
C ARG A 191 3.97 -5.92 15.58
N GLN A 192 4.14 -7.23 15.67
CA GLN A 192 3.10 -8.10 16.21
C GLN A 192 2.76 -7.67 17.64
N GLY A 193 1.46 -7.54 17.92
CA GLY A 193 0.95 -7.09 19.21
C GLY A 193 0.91 -5.59 19.41
N GLN A 194 1.42 -4.79 18.48
CA GLN A 194 1.33 -3.33 18.49
C GLN A 194 -0.13 -2.89 18.34
N TYR A 195 -0.52 -1.85 19.07
CA TYR A 195 -1.83 -1.22 18.91
C TYR A 195 -1.74 -0.05 17.93
N LEU A 196 -2.60 -0.05 16.92
CA LEU A 196 -2.73 1.03 15.94
C LEU A 196 -4.11 1.68 16.06
N LEU A 197 -4.13 3.01 15.98
CA LEU A 197 -5.33 3.81 15.78
C LEU A 197 -5.66 3.83 14.29
N ILE A 198 -6.85 3.34 13.96
CA ILE A 198 -7.38 3.41 12.62
C ILE A 198 -8.25 4.67 12.52
N PRO A 199 -7.91 5.62 11.64
CA PRO A 199 -8.68 6.82 11.48
C PRO A 199 -10.09 6.54 10.97
N VAL A 200 -11.04 7.37 11.39
CA VAL A 200 -12.38 7.36 10.80
C VAL A 200 -12.32 8.05 9.44
N VAL A 201 -12.84 7.37 8.42
CA VAL A 201 -13.06 7.94 7.09
C VAL A 201 -14.21 8.93 7.17
N VAL A 202 -13.92 10.23 7.08
CA VAL A 202 -14.97 11.22 6.91
C VAL A 202 -15.32 11.26 5.44
N ALA A 203 -16.56 10.95 5.10
CA ALA A 203 -17.05 11.18 3.75
C ALA A 203 -16.93 12.69 3.50
N GLN A 204 -15.98 13.07 2.65
CA GLN A 204 -15.89 14.44 2.14
C GLN A 204 -17.27 14.77 1.58
N PRO A 205 -18.00 15.79 2.07
CA PRO A 205 -19.15 16.27 1.35
C PRO A 205 -18.62 16.66 -0.03
N ALA A 206 -19.21 16.08 -1.09
CA ALA A 206 -18.91 16.48 -2.45
C ALA A 206 -18.92 18.01 -2.46
N SER A 207 -17.77 18.62 -2.75
CA SER A 207 -17.77 20.05 -3.06
C SER A 207 -18.80 20.21 -4.18
N PRO A 208 -19.72 21.20 -4.12
CA PRO A 208 -20.64 21.41 -5.22
C PRO A 208 -19.79 21.68 -6.46
N GLU A 209 -19.65 20.64 -7.29
CA GLU A 209 -19.15 20.79 -8.63
C GLU A 209 -20.08 21.80 -9.27
N THR A 210 -19.53 22.96 -9.63
CA THR A 210 -20.19 23.82 -10.58
C THR A 210 -20.37 22.96 -11.82
N GLU A 211 -21.61 22.57 -12.11
CA GLU A 211 -21.99 21.77 -13.26
C GLU A 211 -21.50 22.50 -14.53
N THR A 212 -20.29 22.22 -14.97
CA THR A 212 -19.92 22.42 -16.36
C THR A 212 -20.54 21.25 -17.10
N SER A 213 -21.66 21.51 -17.76
CA SER A 213 -22.33 20.58 -18.65
C SER A 213 -21.33 19.97 -19.64
N THR A 214 -20.93 18.73 -19.40
CA THR A 214 -20.25 17.91 -20.40
C THR A 214 -21.30 17.52 -21.45
N THR A 215 -21.26 18.18 -22.60
CA THR A 215 -21.94 17.71 -23.82
C THR A 215 -21.22 16.45 -24.32
N GLU A 216 -21.97 15.44 -24.77
CA GLU A 216 -21.38 14.23 -25.36
C GLU A 216 -20.46 14.56 -26.55
N PRO A 217 -19.39 13.77 -26.79
CA PRO A 217 -18.55 13.94 -27.97
C PRO A 217 -19.38 13.80 -29.25
N GLY A 218 -19.67 14.93 -29.91
CA GLY A 218 -20.45 14.98 -31.15
C GLY A 218 -21.61 15.99 -31.15
N GLU A 219 -22.02 16.51 -30.00
CA GLU A 219 -23.04 17.56 -29.97
C GLU A 219 -22.42 18.95 -30.07
N GLY A 220 -22.67 19.65 -31.18
CA GLY A 220 -22.38 21.09 -31.32
C GLY A 220 -21.45 21.50 -32.46
N SER A 221 -20.87 20.57 -33.23
CA SER A 221 -20.16 20.95 -34.46
C SER A 221 -21.08 20.73 -35.68
N PRO A 222 -21.37 21.76 -36.51
CA PRO A 222 -21.97 21.49 -37.81
C PRO A 222 -20.95 20.69 -38.63
N THR A 223 -21.24 19.42 -38.91
CA THR A 223 -20.44 18.60 -39.81
C THR A 223 -20.51 19.22 -41.21
N PRO A 224 -19.38 19.62 -41.84
CA PRO A 224 -19.41 20.00 -43.24
C PRO A 224 -19.76 18.78 -44.09
N THR A 225 -20.78 18.91 -44.94
CA THR A 225 -21.17 17.86 -45.89
C THR A 225 -20.02 17.57 -46.86
N PRO A 226 -19.54 16.32 -46.98
CA PRO A 226 -18.52 15.97 -47.96
C PRO A 226 -19.10 16.09 -49.40
N PRO A 227 -18.31 16.53 -50.40
CA PRO A 227 -18.79 16.87 -51.74
C PRO A 227 -19.19 15.67 -52.62
N SER A 228 -19.36 14.47 -52.08
CA SER A 228 -19.47 13.24 -52.88
C SER A 228 -20.80 12.49 -52.75
N ALA A 229 -21.89 13.16 -52.39
CA ALA A 229 -23.22 12.53 -52.37
C ALA A 229 -24.19 13.27 -53.30
N SER A 230 -23.92 13.24 -54.60
CA SER A 230 -24.86 13.73 -55.63
C SER A 230 -25.22 12.69 -56.70
N GLU A 231 -24.71 11.46 -56.60
CA GLU A 231 -25.16 10.35 -57.45
C GLU A 231 -25.46 9.11 -56.61
N PRO A 232 -26.67 8.53 -56.72
CA PRO A 232 -27.00 7.28 -56.05
C PRO A 232 -26.27 6.09 -56.69
N LEU A 233 -25.88 5.12 -55.86
CA LEU A 233 -25.41 3.80 -56.30
C LEU A 233 -26.57 3.03 -56.97
N PRO A 234 -26.30 2.21 -58.01
CA PRO A 234 -27.33 1.42 -58.69
C PRO A 234 -27.92 0.33 -57.77
N ASP A 235 -29.22 0.07 -57.93
CA ASP A 235 -29.98 -0.91 -57.12
C ASP A 235 -29.50 -2.36 -57.34
N GLU A 236 -29.35 -3.10 -56.23
CA GLU A 236 -29.12 -4.55 -56.26
C GLU A 236 -30.43 -5.32 -56.44
N ASP A 237 -30.50 -6.15 -57.49
CA ASP A 237 -31.53 -7.16 -57.71
C ASP A 237 -31.27 -8.39 -56.84
N THR A 238 -32.05 -8.58 -55.77
CA THR A 238 -32.13 -9.87 -55.08
C THR A 238 -33.54 -10.45 -55.19
N VAL A 239 -33.65 -11.57 -55.90
CA VAL A 239 -34.84 -12.43 -55.94
C VAL A 239 -34.98 -13.22 -54.62
N PRO A 240 -36.14 -13.20 -53.96
CA PRO A 240 -36.42 -14.07 -52.82
C PRO A 240 -36.92 -15.43 -53.32
N LEU A 241 -36.17 -16.50 -53.02
CA LEU A 241 -36.64 -17.87 -53.25
C LEU A 241 -37.22 -18.44 -51.94
N ALA A 242 -38.51 -18.73 -51.99
CA ALA A 242 -39.30 -19.27 -50.90
C ALA A 242 -39.09 -20.78 -50.68
N THR A 243 -39.37 -21.18 -49.43
CA THR A 243 -39.98 -22.45 -48.98
C THR A 243 -39.30 -23.78 -49.29
N ASP A 244 -38.89 -24.49 -48.24
CA ASP A 244 -39.29 -25.90 -48.08
C ASP A 244 -39.51 -26.28 -46.61
N THR A 245 -40.40 -27.24 -46.42
CA THR A 245 -40.97 -27.77 -45.19
C THR A 245 -40.18 -29.02 -44.77
N GLY A 246 -39.87 -29.21 -43.48
CA GLY A 246 -39.45 -30.54 -43.02
C GLY A 246 -38.66 -30.61 -41.71
N GLU A 247 -39.30 -31.22 -40.71
CA GLU A 247 -38.75 -32.12 -39.70
C GLU A 247 -37.70 -31.66 -38.67
N ALA A 248 -38.06 -31.93 -37.41
CA ALA A 248 -37.24 -31.82 -36.22
C ALA A 248 -36.19 -32.95 -36.14
N SER A 249 -34.91 -32.59 -36.07
CA SER A 249 -33.87 -33.22 -35.23
C SER A 249 -32.54 -32.50 -35.42
N GLY A 250 -31.90 -32.14 -34.31
CA GLY A 250 -30.54 -31.59 -34.30
C GLY A 250 -30.50 -30.16 -33.77
N VAL A 251 -30.38 -30.04 -32.45
CA VAL A 251 -29.79 -28.82 -31.86
C VAL A 251 -28.35 -28.79 -32.38
N PRO A 252 -27.88 -27.72 -33.06
CA PRO A 252 -26.47 -27.61 -33.38
C PRO A 252 -25.71 -27.53 -32.05
N GLU A 253 -24.73 -28.42 -31.85
CA GLU A 253 -23.80 -28.27 -30.73
C GLU A 253 -23.22 -26.86 -30.79
N SER A 254 -23.16 -26.21 -29.63
CA SER A 254 -22.55 -24.90 -29.48
C SER A 254 -21.15 -24.95 -30.08
N PRO A 255 -20.74 -23.96 -30.89
CA PRO A 255 -19.36 -23.89 -31.35
C PRO A 255 -18.41 -24.00 -30.15
N ASP A 256 -17.60 -25.07 -30.10
CA ASP A 256 -16.56 -25.24 -29.08
C ASP A 256 -15.44 -24.23 -29.37
N LEU A 257 -15.61 -23.03 -28.83
CA LEU A 257 -14.63 -21.94 -28.89
C LEU A 257 -13.34 -22.27 -28.10
N GLY A 258 -13.22 -23.46 -27.49
CA GLY A 258 -12.00 -23.93 -26.83
C GLY A 258 -10.93 -24.48 -27.80
N ALA A 259 -11.33 -24.98 -28.98
CA ALA A 259 -10.40 -25.52 -29.97
C ALA A 259 -9.80 -24.43 -30.88
N ASP A 260 -10.54 -23.32 -31.09
CA ASP A 260 -10.13 -22.16 -31.89
C ASP A 260 -9.70 -20.95 -31.05
N ALA A 261 -9.57 -21.11 -29.73
CA ALA A 261 -8.83 -20.20 -28.85
C ALA A 261 -7.31 -20.29 -29.13
N THR A 262 -6.93 -19.90 -30.34
CA THR A 262 -5.63 -19.34 -30.70
C THR A 262 -4.39 -20.09 -30.20
N VAL A 263 -4.04 -21.12 -30.96
CA VAL A 263 -2.63 -21.55 -31.17
C VAL A 263 -1.73 -20.39 -31.68
N ALA A 264 -2.34 -19.26 -32.07
CA ALA A 264 -1.68 -18.00 -32.43
C ALA A 264 -1.39 -17.05 -31.24
N ALA A 265 -2.06 -17.20 -30.09
CA ALA A 265 -1.76 -16.44 -28.87
C ALA A 265 -0.65 -17.10 -28.02
N SER A 266 -0.41 -18.40 -28.23
CA SER A 266 0.60 -19.20 -27.53
C SER A 266 2.04 -18.78 -27.84
N ASN A 267 2.29 -18.01 -28.91
CA ASN A 267 3.63 -17.54 -29.29
C ASN A 267 4.07 -16.24 -28.60
N SER A 268 3.20 -15.59 -27.82
CA SER A 268 3.51 -14.33 -27.10
C SER A 268 3.42 -14.44 -25.58
N ALA A 269 3.22 -15.64 -25.04
CA ALA A 269 3.30 -15.94 -23.60
C ALA A 269 4.56 -16.77 -23.35
N ARG A 270 5.67 -16.12 -22.96
CA ARG A 270 6.96 -16.79 -22.77
C ARG A 270 6.89 -17.86 -21.67
N MET A 271 6.12 -17.63 -20.60
CA MET A 271 6.03 -18.53 -19.45
C MET A 271 4.59 -18.69 -18.91
N SER A 272 4.23 -19.86 -18.38
CA SER A 272 3.00 -20.12 -17.63
C SER A 272 3.25 -20.04 -16.13
N MET A 273 2.20 -19.74 -15.36
CA MET A 273 2.25 -19.83 -13.89
C MET A 273 2.76 -21.21 -13.43
N PRO A 274 3.81 -21.26 -12.60
CA PRO A 274 4.43 -22.53 -12.18
C PRO A 274 3.64 -23.25 -11.09
N VAL A 275 2.79 -22.55 -10.35
CA VAL A 275 1.86 -23.11 -9.36
C VAL A 275 0.56 -22.31 -9.35
N GLN A 276 -0.54 -22.96 -8.97
CA GLN A 276 -1.83 -22.30 -8.84
C GLN A 276 -1.91 -21.55 -7.50
N GLY A 277 -1.93 -20.21 -7.58
CA GLY A 277 -2.22 -19.34 -6.44
C GLY A 277 -1.92 -17.88 -6.75
N SER A 278 -2.14 -17.00 -5.77
CA SER A 278 -1.89 -15.56 -5.89
C SER A 278 -0.46 -15.21 -5.50
N ILE A 279 0.08 -14.16 -6.11
CA ILE A 279 1.35 -13.57 -5.71
C ILE A 279 1.16 -12.93 -4.33
N VAL A 280 1.94 -13.38 -3.34
CA VAL A 280 1.94 -12.89 -1.96
C VAL A 280 3.12 -11.97 -1.66
N ARG A 281 4.16 -11.98 -2.52
CA ARG A 281 5.28 -11.05 -2.47
C ARG A 281 5.75 -10.71 -3.87
N ASP A 282 5.79 -9.42 -4.19
CA ASP A 282 6.21 -8.92 -5.50
C ASP A 282 7.74 -8.84 -5.64
N PHE A 283 8.20 -8.76 -6.89
CA PHE A 283 9.59 -8.53 -7.24
C PHE A 283 10.06 -7.15 -6.77
N ARG A 284 11.23 -7.13 -6.13
CA ARG A 284 11.89 -5.93 -5.63
C ARG A 284 13.39 -6.11 -5.74
N LYS A 285 14.00 -5.68 -6.85
CA LYS A 285 15.45 -5.78 -7.09
C LYS A 285 16.30 -5.50 -5.84
N GLY A 286 17.12 -6.48 -5.42
CA GLY A 286 18.00 -6.38 -4.25
C GLY A 286 17.33 -6.56 -2.89
N LYS A 287 16.02 -6.84 -2.85
CA LYS A 287 15.27 -7.25 -1.64
C LYS A 287 14.57 -8.58 -1.85
N ASN A 288 13.90 -8.73 -2.98
CA ASN A 288 13.22 -9.94 -3.44
C ASN A 288 13.50 -10.10 -4.94
N ASP A 289 14.41 -11.00 -5.30
CA ASP A 289 14.87 -11.18 -6.68
C ASP A 289 13.91 -12.05 -7.53
N GLY A 290 12.75 -12.39 -6.98
CA GLY A 290 11.65 -13.07 -7.66
C GLY A 290 10.29 -12.65 -7.10
N ILE A 291 9.30 -13.51 -7.29
CA ILE A 291 7.96 -13.41 -6.71
C ILE A 291 7.69 -14.61 -5.80
N ASP A 292 6.91 -14.41 -4.76
CA ASP A 292 6.37 -15.52 -3.97
C ASP A 292 4.93 -15.78 -4.36
N ILE A 293 4.64 -17.00 -4.78
CA ILE A 293 3.31 -17.44 -5.19
C ILE A 293 2.75 -18.34 -4.10
N SER A 294 1.63 -17.96 -3.50
CA SER A 294 0.91 -18.83 -2.55
C SER A 294 0.54 -20.15 -3.21
N ALA A 295 0.55 -21.24 -2.46
CA ALA A 295 0.18 -22.54 -2.98
C ALA A 295 -0.40 -23.42 -1.88
N SER A 296 -1.17 -24.45 -2.24
CA SER A 296 -1.57 -25.46 -1.26
C SER A 296 -0.35 -26.27 -0.78
N ARG A 297 -0.41 -26.80 0.45
CA ARG A 297 0.64 -27.72 0.97
C ARG A 297 0.83 -28.89 0.01
N GLY A 298 2.06 -29.09 -0.49
CA GLY A 298 2.38 -30.17 -1.42
C GLY A 298 1.83 -29.97 -2.84
N ALA A 299 1.39 -28.76 -3.22
CA ALA A 299 0.92 -28.47 -4.57
C ALA A 299 1.99 -28.81 -5.62
N SER A 300 1.58 -29.32 -6.77
CA SER A 300 2.47 -29.60 -7.88
C SER A 300 3.08 -28.30 -8.42
N VAL A 301 4.39 -28.29 -8.60
CA VAL A 301 5.13 -27.22 -9.26
C VAL A 301 5.47 -27.66 -10.68
N SER A 302 5.06 -26.86 -11.65
CA SER A 302 5.27 -27.10 -13.07
C SER A 302 6.31 -26.14 -13.67
N ALA A 303 7.02 -26.60 -14.68
CA ALA A 303 7.96 -25.78 -15.42
C ALA A 303 7.24 -24.64 -16.15
N ALA A 304 7.64 -23.40 -15.89
CA ALA A 304 7.04 -22.21 -16.46
C ALA A 304 7.21 -22.16 -17.99
N ALA A 305 8.29 -22.72 -18.53
CA ALA A 305 8.53 -22.87 -19.96
C ALA A 305 9.33 -24.16 -20.25
N ALA A 306 9.40 -24.54 -21.53
CA ALA A 306 10.27 -25.64 -21.95
C ALA A 306 11.74 -25.26 -21.77
N GLY A 307 12.57 -26.20 -21.32
CA GLY A 307 13.97 -25.93 -21.02
C GLY A 307 14.75 -27.15 -20.58
N THR A 308 15.96 -26.95 -20.08
CA THR A 308 16.82 -28.01 -19.55
C THR A 308 17.21 -27.67 -18.12
N VAL A 309 17.22 -28.66 -17.22
CA VAL A 309 17.67 -28.49 -15.84
C VAL A 309 19.16 -28.14 -15.84
N ALA A 310 19.47 -26.87 -15.56
CA ALA A 310 20.84 -26.37 -15.53
C ALA A 310 21.54 -26.77 -14.23
N ALA A 311 20.84 -26.65 -13.11
CA ALA A 311 21.35 -26.99 -11.79
C ALA A 311 20.23 -27.39 -10.84
N ILE A 312 20.61 -28.22 -9.87
CA ILE A 312 19.84 -28.48 -8.65
C ILE A 312 20.84 -28.19 -7.54
N THR A 313 20.54 -27.20 -6.71
CA THR A 313 21.34 -26.81 -5.55
C THR A 313 20.47 -26.89 -4.30
N GLU A 314 21.05 -26.60 -3.14
CA GLU A 314 20.34 -26.52 -1.87
C GLU A 314 20.71 -25.21 -1.19
N ASP A 315 19.79 -24.64 -0.42
CA ASP A 315 20.07 -23.50 0.46
C ASP A 315 20.71 -23.95 1.79
N THR A 316 20.91 -22.99 2.71
CA THR A 316 21.48 -23.24 4.04
C THR A 316 20.66 -24.21 4.89
N ASP A 317 19.35 -24.28 4.64
CA ASP A 317 18.40 -25.14 5.34
C ASP A 317 18.16 -26.47 4.58
N GLN A 318 19.05 -26.80 3.64
CA GLN A 318 19.01 -28.00 2.79
C GLN A 318 17.71 -28.08 1.97
N VAL A 319 17.12 -26.95 1.62
CA VAL A 319 15.95 -26.86 0.74
C VAL A 319 16.41 -26.86 -0.71
N PRO A 320 15.90 -27.77 -1.56
CA PRO A 320 16.27 -27.79 -2.96
C PRO A 320 15.87 -26.51 -3.72
N ILE A 321 16.78 -26.06 -4.58
CA ILE A 321 16.59 -24.98 -5.54
C ILE A 321 16.83 -25.56 -6.94
N LEU A 322 15.81 -25.49 -7.78
CA LEU A 322 15.88 -25.98 -9.16
C LEU A 322 16.09 -24.79 -10.11
N VAL A 323 17.07 -24.89 -11.00
CA VAL A 323 17.32 -23.89 -12.03
C VAL A 323 17.10 -24.50 -13.41
N LEU A 324 16.18 -23.93 -14.19
CA LEU A 324 15.94 -24.30 -15.58
C LEU A 324 16.54 -23.26 -16.51
N ARG A 325 17.22 -23.72 -17.56
CA ARG A 325 17.67 -22.88 -18.68
C ARG A 325 16.72 -23.03 -19.85
N HIS A 326 16.26 -21.90 -20.37
CA HIS A 326 15.33 -21.82 -21.48
C HIS A 326 16.03 -21.31 -22.75
N GLU A 327 15.29 -21.29 -23.85
CA GLU A 327 15.74 -20.61 -25.07
C GLU A 327 15.90 -19.10 -24.85
N GLY A 328 16.79 -18.47 -25.60
CA GLY A 328 17.08 -17.04 -25.48
C GLY A 328 17.95 -16.66 -24.27
N GLY A 329 18.51 -17.63 -23.55
CA GLY A 329 19.45 -17.38 -22.43
C GLY A 329 18.78 -17.11 -21.09
N LEU A 330 17.45 -17.14 -21.02
CA LEU A 330 16.70 -16.96 -19.79
C LEU A 330 16.87 -18.18 -18.86
N LEU A 331 16.93 -17.89 -17.56
CA LEU A 331 16.94 -18.87 -16.49
C LEU A 331 15.70 -18.67 -15.63
N THR A 332 15.09 -19.75 -15.16
CA THR A 332 14.08 -19.68 -14.10
C THR A 332 14.56 -20.45 -12.88
N VAL A 333 14.27 -19.92 -11.70
CA VAL A 333 14.64 -20.50 -10.41
C VAL A 333 13.36 -20.85 -9.65
N TYR A 334 13.31 -22.07 -9.13
CA TYR A 334 12.22 -22.58 -8.30
C TYR A 334 12.81 -22.95 -6.95
N ALA A 335 12.50 -22.17 -5.93
CA ALA A 335 12.94 -22.36 -4.54
C ALA A 335 11.74 -22.60 -3.61
N ASN A 336 12.02 -23.06 -2.39
CA ASN A 336 11.01 -23.55 -1.45
C ASN A 336 10.19 -24.76 -1.99
N VAL A 337 10.88 -25.63 -2.73
CA VAL A 337 10.30 -26.86 -3.30
C VAL A 337 10.79 -28.11 -2.56
N ASP A 338 10.09 -29.22 -2.79
CA ASP A 338 10.37 -30.55 -2.27
C ASP A 338 9.99 -31.61 -3.33
N ASN A 339 10.36 -32.87 -3.12
CA ASN A 339 10.06 -34.02 -4.00
C ASN A 339 10.33 -33.74 -5.49
N LEU A 340 11.58 -33.36 -5.81
CA LEU A 340 12.02 -33.13 -7.18
C LEU A 340 11.77 -34.36 -8.06
N LYS A 341 11.08 -34.16 -9.18
CA LYS A 341 10.76 -35.19 -10.19
C LYS A 341 11.73 -35.17 -11.38
N VAL A 342 12.75 -34.31 -11.31
CA VAL A 342 13.71 -34.09 -12.39
C VAL A 342 15.14 -34.14 -11.89
N GLN A 343 16.06 -34.36 -12.82
CA GLN A 343 17.49 -34.46 -12.55
C GLN A 343 18.29 -33.46 -13.40
N LYS A 344 19.51 -33.12 -12.96
CA LYS A 344 20.39 -32.21 -13.69
C LYS A 344 20.64 -32.70 -15.13
N GLY A 345 20.49 -31.79 -16.10
CA GLY A 345 20.63 -32.08 -17.52
C GLY A 345 19.37 -32.62 -18.21
N GLN A 346 18.30 -32.91 -17.47
CA GLN A 346 17.04 -33.37 -18.05
C GLN A 346 16.32 -32.23 -18.78
N SER A 347 15.77 -32.52 -19.96
CA SER A 347 14.86 -31.60 -20.66
C SER A 347 13.45 -31.71 -20.11
N VAL A 348 12.78 -30.56 -19.96
CA VAL A 348 11.41 -30.45 -19.47
C VAL A 348 10.57 -29.63 -20.44
N SER A 349 9.30 -30.00 -20.58
CA SER A 349 8.32 -29.25 -21.36
C SER A 349 7.61 -28.21 -20.49
N ARG A 350 7.10 -27.14 -21.11
CA ARG A 350 6.22 -26.18 -20.43
C ARG A 350 5.03 -26.91 -19.79
N GLY A 351 4.73 -26.60 -18.53
CA GLY A 351 3.65 -27.21 -17.75
C GLY A 351 3.99 -28.59 -17.15
N GLN A 352 5.13 -29.20 -17.50
CA GLN A 352 5.55 -30.47 -16.93
C GLN A 352 5.80 -30.32 -15.42
N VAL A 353 5.25 -31.24 -14.62
CA VAL A 353 5.47 -31.24 -13.16
C VAL A 353 6.93 -31.60 -12.86
N ILE A 354 7.62 -30.70 -12.17
CA ILE A 354 9.06 -30.78 -11.86
C ILE A 354 9.32 -30.99 -10.37
N ALA A 355 8.41 -30.56 -9.49
CA ALA A 355 8.55 -30.66 -8.03
C ALA A 355 7.19 -30.54 -7.34
N THR A 356 7.21 -30.47 -6.01
CA THR A 356 6.07 -30.07 -5.17
C THR A 356 6.46 -28.89 -4.29
N VAL A 357 5.51 -28.04 -3.92
CA VAL A 357 5.76 -26.97 -2.94
C VAL A 357 6.01 -27.58 -1.56
N ARG A 358 7.02 -27.07 -0.85
CA ARG A 358 7.35 -27.52 0.50
C ARG A 358 6.14 -27.36 1.44
N ALA A 359 5.84 -28.40 2.21
CA ALA A 359 4.81 -28.35 3.24
C ALA A 359 5.27 -27.47 4.41
N SER A 360 4.56 -26.38 4.68
CA SER A 360 4.78 -25.47 5.81
C SER A 360 3.46 -24.84 6.26
N ASP A 361 3.47 -23.99 7.28
CA ASP A 361 2.27 -23.28 7.74
C ASP A 361 1.77 -22.25 6.73
N ASN A 362 2.70 -21.55 6.07
CA ASN A 362 2.43 -20.64 4.96
C ASN A 362 3.17 -21.13 3.71
N PRO A 363 2.63 -22.13 2.98
CA PRO A 363 3.24 -22.67 1.77
C PRO A 363 3.24 -21.65 0.62
N TYR A 364 4.42 -21.42 0.05
CA TYR A 364 4.62 -20.60 -1.15
C TYR A 364 5.74 -21.16 -2.02
N LEU A 365 5.70 -20.86 -3.31
CA LEU A 365 6.81 -21.08 -4.24
C LEU A 365 7.55 -19.75 -4.42
N HIS A 366 8.86 -19.75 -4.21
CA HIS A 366 9.69 -18.63 -4.63
C HIS A 366 10.12 -18.85 -6.08
N PHE A 367 9.72 -17.94 -6.97
CA PHE A 367 9.95 -18.04 -8.41
C PHE A 367 10.71 -16.83 -8.93
N GLU A 368 11.87 -17.06 -9.54
CA GLU A 368 12.67 -16.02 -10.18
C GLU A 368 12.76 -16.23 -11.68
N VAL A 369 12.87 -15.13 -12.42
CA VAL A 369 13.30 -15.10 -13.82
C VAL A 369 14.60 -14.32 -13.88
N ARG A 370 15.59 -14.86 -14.59
CA ARG A 370 16.90 -14.23 -14.73
C ARG A 370 17.31 -14.15 -16.18
N ASP A 371 17.83 -13.00 -16.59
CA ASP A 371 18.52 -12.81 -17.85
C ASP A 371 20.03 -12.87 -17.61
N GLY A 372 20.61 -14.04 -17.89
CA GLY A 372 21.99 -14.36 -17.49
C GLY A 372 22.16 -14.33 -15.97
N VAL A 373 22.84 -13.30 -15.46
CA VAL A 373 23.10 -13.13 -14.01
C VAL A 373 22.15 -12.16 -13.34
N GLU A 374 21.37 -11.38 -14.10
CA GLU A 374 20.47 -10.37 -13.55
C GLU A 374 19.09 -10.95 -13.28
N ALA A 375 18.55 -10.68 -12.08
CA ALA A 375 17.16 -10.96 -11.77
C ALA A 375 16.26 -9.89 -12.40
N VAL A 376 15.22 -10.34 -13.11
CA VAL A 376 14.22 -9.51 -13.78
C VAL A 376 12.84 -9.81 -13.20
N ASP A 377 11.89 -8.89 -13.35
CA ASP A 377 10.55 -9.07 -12.81
C ASP A 377 9.85 -10.26 -13.49
N PRO A 378 9.51 -11.34 -12.74
CA PRO A 378 8.83 -12.49 -13.31
C PRO A 378 7.43 -12.17 -13.87
N SER A 379 6.76 -11.15 -13.35
CA SER A 379 5.39 -10.81 -13.74
C SER A 379 5.28 -10.35 -15.20
N ASP A 380 6.36 -9.81 -15.78
CA ASP A 380 6.42 -9.45 -17.20
C ASP A 380 6.43 -10.66 -18.15
N TYR A 381 6.77 -11.86 -17.65
CA TYR A 381 6.92 -13.09 -18.44
C TYR A 381 5.76 -14.07 -18.26
N LEU A 382 5.03 -13.95 -17.15
CA LEU A 382 3.94 -14.83 -16.75
C LEU A 382 2.61 -14.37 -17.38
N LYS A 383 1.82 -15.34 -17.85
CA LYS A 383 0.44 -15.14 -18.32
C LYS A 383 -0.47 -16.25 -17.84
#